data_AF-X1CGE3-F1
#
_entry.id   AF-X1CGE3-F1
#
_cell.length_a   1.000
_cell.length_b   1.000
_cell.length_c   1.000
_cell.angle_alpha   90.00
_cell.angle_beta   90.00
_cell.angle_gamma   90.00
#
_symmetry.space_group_name_H-M   'P 1'
#
loop_
_entity.id
_entity.type
_entity.pdbx_description
1 polymer ?
#
loop_
_entity_poly.entity_id
_entity_poly.type
_entity_poly.pdbx_seq_one_letter_code
_entity_poly.pdbx_strand_id
1 'polypeptide(L)'
;MEFKIYEESRLKDLGELVKEVVKDWAYDPWYPSMEQLKEVYSAEGFTPETRHFLYDGDKLVAFLSSAIEDEVDGVQWGSIHMPFIRKGYEKVQEKLYDKV
;
A
#
# COMPACT_ATOMS: atom_id res chain seq x y z
N MET A 1 1.12 -17.43 -1.31
CA MET A 1 0.87 -16.02 -1.00
C MET A 1 0.90 -15.79 0.50
N GLU A 2 1.56 -14.73 0.94
CA GLU A 2 1.81 -14.40 2.35
C GLU A 2 1.50 -12.92 2.60
N PHE A 3 0.73 -12.62 3.65
CA PHE A 3 0.48 -11.26 4.10
C PHE A 3 1.57 -10.81 5.05
N LYS A 4 2.09 -9.60 4.82
CA LYS A 4 3.08 -8.95 5.67
C LYS A 4 2.61 -7.55 6.02
N ILE A 5 2.95 -7.13 7.25
CA ILE A 5 2.77 -5.74 7.69
C ILE A 5 3.98 -4.90 7.27
N TYR A 6 3.94 -3.61 7.54
CA TYR A 6 5.05 -2.70 7.28
C TYR A 6 6.35 -3.12 8.00
N GLU A 7 7.44 -3.07 7.24
CA GLU A 7 8.83 -2.92 7.70
C GLU A 7 9.52 -1.98 6.71
N GLU A 8 10.46 -1.14 7.17
CA GLU A 8 11.15 -0.18 6.29
C GLU A 8 11.87 -0.88 5.13
N SER A 9 12.38 -2.10 5.35
CA SER A 9 13.02 -2.94 4.34
C SER A 9 12.13 -3.19 3.11
N ARG A 10 10.81 -3.11 3.25
CA ARG A 10 9.81 -3.35 2.20
C ARG A 10 9.51 -2.13 1.33
N LEU A 11 10.00 -0.95 1.70
CA LEU A 11 9.77 0.28 0.93
C LEU A 11 10.34 0.21 -0.48
N LYS A 12 11.45 -0.52 -0.65
CA LYS A 12 12.02 -0.77 -1.96
C LYS A 12 11.04 -1.52 -2.87
N ASP A 13 10.50 -2.63 -2.37
CA ASP A 13 9.53 -3.45 -3.11
C ASP A 13 8.26 -2.65 -3.44
N LEU A 14 7.80 -1.81 -2.50
CA LEU A 14 6.65 -0.92 -2.71
C LEU A 14 6.90 0.07 -3.85
N GLY A 15 8.05 0.75 -3.86
CA GLY A 15 8.40 1.68 -4.92
C GLY A 15 8.46 0.99 -6.30
N GLU A 16 9.01 -0.21 -6.35
CA GLU A 16 9.03 -1.03 -7.57
C GLU A 16 7.63 -1.44 -8.03
N LEU A 17 6.77 -1.88 -7.11
CA LEU A 17 5.38 -2.23 -7.41
C LEU A 17 4.60 -1.02 -7.94
N VAL A 18 4.63 0.11 -7.22
CA VAL A 18 3.92 1.33 -7.62
C VAL A 18 4.36 1.73 -9.01
N LYS A 19 5.68 1.81 -9.26
CA LYS A 19 6.23 2.12 -10.58
C LYS A 19 5.74 1.17 -11.66
N GLU A 20 5.65 -0.13 -11.39
CA GLU A 20 5.14 -1.11 -12.35
C GLU A 20 3.65 -0.93 -12.64
N VAL A 21 2.84 -0.61 -11.63
CA VAL A 21 1.39 -0.46 -11.76
C VAL A 21 1.01 0.85 -12.44
N VAL A 22 1.65 1.96 -12.07
CA VAL A 22 1.27 3.29 -12.58
C VAL A 22 1.86 3.60 -13.95
N LYS A 23 2.90 2.89 -14.42
CA LYS A 23 3.53 3.16 -15.74
C LYS A 23 2.54 3.11 -16.92
N ASP A 24 1.45 2.35 -16.75
CA ASP A 24 0.42 2.15 -17.76
C ASP A 24 -0.76 3.15 -17.60
N TRP A 25 -0.71 4.05 -16.62
CA TRP A 25 -1.76 5.05 -16.37
C TRP A 25 -1.65 6.21 -17.37
N ALA A 26 -2.80 6.64 -17.88
CA ALA A 26 -2.87 7.61 -18.97
C ALA A 26 -2.43 9.04 -18.58
N TYR A 27 -2.43 9.36 -17.28
CA TYR A 27 -2.15 10.71 -16.78
C TYR A 27 -1.17 10.66 -15.61
N ASP A 28 -0.11 11.48 -15.73
CA ASP A 28 0.91 11.82 -14.73
C ASP A 28 1.15 10.75 -13.65
N PRO A 29 1.81 9.62 -14.01
CA PRO A 29 2.07 8.56 -13.06
C PRO A 29 2.97 9.07 -11.93
N TRP A 30 2.43 9.11 -10.72
CA TRP A 30 3.20 9.44 -9.53
C TRP A 30 4.18 8.31 -9.22
N TYR A 31 5.47 8.61 -9.31
CA TYR A 31 6.55 7.71 -8.92
C TYR A 31 7.15 8.18 -7.60
N PRO A 32 6.86 7.52 -6.47
CA PRO A 32 7.48 7.89 -5.22
C PRO A 32 8.99 7.66 -5.29
N SER A 33 9.77 8.67 -4.89
CA SER A 33 11.17 8.46 -4.53
C SER A 33 11.27 7.70 -3.21
N MET A 34 12.42 7.06 -2.97
CA MET A 34 12.67 6.41 -1.67
C MET A 34 12.66 7.41 -0.51
N GLU A 35 13.06 8.67 -0.75
CA GLU A 35 13.00 9.72 0.26
C GLU A 35 11.54 10.07 0.60
N GLN A 36 10.68 10.21 -0.42
CA GLN A 36 9.25 10.48 -0.23
C GLN A 36 8.55 9.34 0.52
N LEU A 37 8.87 8.08 0.19
CA LEU A 37 8.33 6.94 0.94
C LEU A 37 8.77 7.02 2.41
N LYS A 38 10.06 7.19 2.67
CA LYS A 38 10.57 7.28 4.04
C LYS A 38 9.93 8.42 4.82
N GLU A 39 9.77 9.59 4.20
CA GLU A 39 9.10 10.74 4.80
C GLU A 39 7.68 10.38 5.23
N VAL A 40 6.85 9.87 4.30
CA VAL A 40 5.46 9.46 4.57
C VAL A 40 5.38 8.43 5.70
N TYR A 41 6.28 7.47 5.72
CA TYR A 41 6.29 6.37 6.68
C TYR A 41 7.03 6.68 8.00
N SER A 42 7.56 7.89 8.12
CA SER A 42 8.18 8.41 9.35
C SER A 42 7.32 9.48 10.03
N ALA A 43 6.18 9.84 9.44
CA ALA A 43 5.27 10.85 9.95
C ALA A 43 4.74 10.48 11.35
N GLU A 44 4.53 11.50 12.18
CA GLU A 44 3.88 11.34 13.48
C GLU A 44 2.47 10.77 13.29
N GLY A 45 2.11 9.76 14.09
CA GLY A 45 0.82 9.05 13.94
C GLY A 45 0.81 7.97 12.86
N PHE A 46 1.92 7.73 12.14
CA PHE A 46 2.01 6.59 11.23
C PHE A 46 1.80 5.27 11.98
N THR A 47 0.94 4.44 11.41
CA THR A 47 0.42 3.21 12.02
C THR A 47 0.80 2.00 11.13
N PRO A 48 1.93 1.30 11.40
CA PRO A 48 2.49 0.24 10.56
C PRO A 48 1.51 -0.87 10.12
N GLU A 49 0.54 -1.19 10.97
CA GLU A 49 -0.48 -2.22 10.75
C GLU A 49 -1.49 -1.86 9.65
N THR A 50 -1.59 -0.58 9.27
CA THR A 50 -2.47 -0.09 8.19
C THR A 50 -1.85 -0.23 6.79
N ARG A 51 -0.77 -1.01 6.68
CA ARG A 51 -0.02 -1.24 5.44
C ARG A 51 0.08 -2.72 5.18
N HIS A 52 -0.66 -3.17 4.19
CA HIS A 52 -0.88 -4.58 3.90
C HIS A 52 -0.12 -4.96 2.62
N PHE A 53 0.92 -5.76 2.78
CA PHE A 53 1.74 -6.25 1.69
C PHE A 53 1.36 -7.70 1.40
N LEU A 54 1.11 -8.03 0.14
CA LEU A 54 0.86 -9.40 -0.29
C LEU A 54 2.00 -9.88 -1.16
N TYR A 55 2.72 -10.89 -0.67
CA TYR A 55 3.83 -11.52 -1.36
C TYR A 55 3.42 -12.84 -2.00
N ASP A 56 3.99 -13.15 -3.16
CA ASP A 56 4.02 -14.48 -3.74
C ASP A 56 5.47 -14.94 -3.89
N GLY A 57 5.93 -15.78 -2.96
CA GLY A 57 7.37 -15.99 -2.74
C GLY A 57 8.04 -14.70 -2.30
N ASP A 58 9.18 -14.36 -2.93
CA ASP A 58 9.92 -13.12 -2.65
C ASP A 58 9.38 -11.89 -3.40
N LYS A 59 8.30 -12.06 -4.16
CA LYS A 59 7.76 -11.01 -5.02
C LYS A 59 6.57 -10.31 -4.37
N LEU A 60 6.66 -9.00 -4.21
CA LEU A 60 5.49 -8.18 -3.83
C LEU A 60 4.51 -8.09 -5.01
N VAL A 61 3.32 -8.67 -4.85
CA VAL A 61 2.31 -8.77 -5.91
C VAL A 61 1.14 -7.82 -5.72
N ALA A 62 0.88 -7.40 -4.49
CA ALA A 62 -0.08 -6.35 -4.22
C ALA A 62 0.20 -5.61 -2.92
N PHE A 63 -0.32 -4.39 -2.84
CA PHE A 63 -0.22 -3.53 -1.68
C PHE A 63 -1.55 -2.80 -1.46
N LEU A 64 -2.04 -2.80 -0.22
CA LEU A 64 -3.22 -2.07 0.21
C LEU A 64 -2.86 -1.19 1.42
N SER A 65 -3.29 0.06 1.37
CA SER A 65 -3.14 1.02 2.46
C SER A 65 -4.51 1.37 3.01
N SER A 66 -4.62 1.37 4.33
CA SER A 66 -5.73 1.97 5.07
C SER A 66 -5.23 3.13 5.91
N ALA A 67 -6.13 3.97 6.40
CA ALA A 67 -5.79 5.00 7.37
C ALA A 67 -6.91 5.11 8.39
N ILE A 68 -6.53 5.38 9.64
CA ILE A 68 -7.45 5.90 10.65
C ILE A 68 -7.42 7.41 10.46
N GLU A 69 -8.58 7.98 10.20
CA GLU A 69 -8.72 9.40 9.89
C GLU A 69 -9.16 10.15 11.16
N ASP A 70 -8.96 11.47 11.17
CA ASP A 70 -9.27 12.31 12.33
C ASP A 70 -10.75 12.27 12.70
N GLU A 71 -11.08 12.21 13.98
CA GLU A 71 -12.49 12.20 14.43
C GLU A 71 -13.26 13.44 13.93
N VAL A 72 -14.44 13.23 13.34
CA VAL A 72 -15.36 14.30 12.92
C VAL A 72 -16.70 14.09 13.59
N ASP A 73 -17.21 15.13 14.27
CA ASP A 73 -18.49 15.12 14.99
C ASP A 73 -18.65 13.95 15.99
N GLY A 74 -17.56 13.55 16.67
CA GLY A 74 -17.59 12.45 17.64
C GLY A 74 -17.51 11.06 17.02
N VAL A 75 -17.25 10.96 15.71
CA VAL A 75 -17.20 9.70 14.97
C VAL A 75 -15.80 9.48 14.41
N GLN A 76 -15.17 8.37 14.81
CA GLN A 76 -13.95 7.88 14.19
C GLN A 76 -14.28 7.20 12.86
N TRP A 77 -13.55 7.58 11.82
CA TRP A 77 -13.67 7.01 10.48
C TRP A 77 -12.31 6.52 10.00
N GLY A 78 -12.34 5.67 8.98
CA GLY A 78 -11.14 5.18 8.33
C GLY A 78 -11.33 5.16 6.82
N SER A 79 -10.23 5.30 6.10
CA SER A 79 -10.21 5.23 4.65
C SER A 79 -9.48 3.96 4.20
N ILE A 80 -9.93 3.43 3.07
CA ILE A 80 -9.25 2.34 2.35
C ILE A 80 -8.89 2.88 0.98
N HIS A 81 -7.61 2.85 0.65
CA HIS A 81 -7.14 3.31 -0.65
C HIS A 81 -7.24 2.20 -1.70
N MET A 82 -7.30 2.58 -2.97
CA MET A 82 -7.28 1.60 -4.06
C MET A 82 -5.99 0.77 -3.99
N PRO A 83 -6.07 -0.57 -4.03
CA PRO A 83 -4.88 -1.41 -3.95
C PRO A 83 -4.04 -1.27 -5.22
N PHE A 84 -2.72 -1.25 -5.04
CA PHE A 84 -1.78 -1.44 -6.15
C PHE A 84 -1.63 -2.94 -6.38
N ILE A 85 -2.12 -3.43 -7.51
CA ILE A 85 -2.09 -4.86 -7.85
C ILE A 85 -1.25 -5.05 -9.11
N ARG A 86 -0.25 -5.92 -9.03
CA ARG A 86 0.60 -6.25 -10.17
C ARG A 86 -0.23 -6.96 -11.25
N LYS A 87 0.02 -6.62 -12.52
CA LYS A 87 -0.63 -7.27 -13.67
C LYS A 87 -0.46 -8.80 -13.62
N GLY A 88 -1.55 -9.53 -13.88
CA GLY A 88 -1.63 -10.98 -13.76
C GLY A 88 -1.99 -11.49 -12.36
N TYR A 89 -2.15 -10.60 -11.38
CA TYR A 89 -2.58 -10.93 -10.01
C TYR A 89 -3.95 -10.35 -9.67
N GLU A 90 -4.79 -10.03 -10.65
CA GLU A 90 -6.06 -9.31 -10.46
C GLU A 90 -7.00 -10.02 -9.45
N LYS A 91 -6.95 -11.36 -9.39
CA LYS A 91 -7.75 -12.17 -8.45
C LYS A 91 -7.35 -12.03 -6.98
N VAL A 92 -6.25 -11.33 -6.66
CA VAL A 92 -5.82 -11.15 -5.26
C VAL A 92 -6.56 -10.01 -4.56
N GLN A 93 -7.33 -9.20 -5.29
CA GLN A 93 -8.09 -8.08 -4.74
C GLN A 93 -9.02 -8.51 -3.62
N GLU A 94 -9.76 -9.62 -3.80
CA GLU A 94 -10.67 -10.16 -2.77
C GLU A 94 -9.92 -10.50 -1.48
N LYS A 95 -8.74 -11.12 -1.59
CA LYS A 95 -7.92 -11.49 -0.44
C LYS A 95 -7.42 -10.28 0.36
N LEU A 96 -7.18 -9.16 -0.31
CA LEU A 96 -6.73 -7.93 0.34
C LEU A 96 -7.85 -7.30 1.17
N TYR A 97 -9.09 -7.30 0.67
CA TYR A 97 -10.22 -6.75 1.40
C TYR A 97 -10.66 -7.61 2.59
N ASP A 98 -10.45 -8.94 2.54
CA ASP A 98 -10.68 -9.82 3.71
C ASP A 98 -9.78 -9.52 4.92
N LYS A 99 -8.77 -8.65 4.76
CA LYS A 99 -7.79 -8.29 5.80
C LYS A 99 -8.02 -6.93 6.44
N VAL A 100 -8.98 -6.15 5.95
CA VAL A 100 -9.27 -4.79 6.45
C VAL A 100 -10.61 -4.78 7.17
#